data_AF-A0A1E7HQ23-F1
#
_entry.id   AF-A0A1E7HQ23-F1
#
_cell.length_a   1.000
_cell.length_b   1.000
_cell.length_c   1.000
_cell.angle_alpha   90.00
_cell.angle_beta   90.00
_cell.angle_gamma   90.00
#
_symmetry.space_group_name_H-M   'P 1'
#
loop_
_entity.id
_entity.type
_entity.pdbx_description
1 polymer ?
#
loop_
_entity_poly.entity_id
_entity_poly.type
_entity_poly.pdbx_seq_one_letter_code
_entity_poly.pdbx_strand_id
1 'polypeptide(L)'
;MNLNIRRRSGINRNNLIIQKGLTAIVIMAVLLFCFVGTTIASSEGNGGKGWVATDTYKVMNFSVLAIGLFFLLRKPASQALASRIKGIKDQLSELEAKKKDAEKELVKYNERLSHLEQEAEKLIEEYVRQGNEAKARIIDEAKKTVEKLEEQARRNIEHEFKQAKIKLQQDILEKALVNAETLIKNKITTKDQDKLVDEYLEKVVA
;
A
#
# COMPACT_ATOMS: atom_id res chain seq x y z
N MET A 1 -2.60 -1.45 -15.46
CA MET A 1 -2.64 -1.40 -16.93
C MET A 1 -4.01 -1.88 -17.40
N ASN A 2 -4.94 -0.98 -17.67
CA ASN A 2 -6.12 -1.22 -18.53
C ASN A 2 -6.87 0.11 -18.75
N LEU A 3 -6.49 0.84 -19.80
CA LEU A 3 -7.17 2.03 -20.29
C LEU A 3 -8.15 1.60 -21.39
N ASN A 4 -9.43 1.44 -21.05
CA ASN A 4 -10.46 1.14 -22.03
C ASN A 4 -11.19 2.44 -22.43
N ILE A 5 -10.58 3.19 -23.35
CA ILE A 5 -11.19 4.36 -23.99
C ILE A 5 -12.13 3.85 -25.07
N ARG A 6 -13.44 3.77 -24.79
CA ARG A 6 -14.45 3.41 -25.80
C ARG A 6 -15.28 4.62 -26.27
N ARG A 7 -15.07 4.89 -27.55
CA ARG A 7 -16.04 5.28 -28.60
C ARG A 7 -16.72 6.65 -28.52
N ARG A 8 -16.17 7.55 -29.35
CA ARG A 8 -16.84 8.51 -30.25
C ARG A 8 -18.38 8.40 -30.26
N SER A 9 -19.02 9.41 -29.67
CA SER A 9 -20.40 9.78 -29.98
C SER A 9 -20.40 10.56 -31.30
N GLY A 10 -20.88 9.92 -32.36
CA GLY A 10 -21.16 10.54 -33.64
C GLY A 10 -22.33 11.51 -33.50
N ILE A 11 -22.03 12.76 -33.12
CA ILE A 11 -22.99 13.85 -33.27
C ILE A 11 -23.25 13.96 -34.78
N ASN A 12 -24.50 13.68 -35.16
CA ASN A 12 -24.98 13.60 -36.53
C ASN A 12 -24.87 15.00 -37.19
N ARG A 13 -23.67 15.33 -37.71
CA ARG A 13 -23.30 16.66 -38.22
C ARG A 13 -24.21 17.09 -39.38
N ASN A 14 -24.77 16.13 -40.11
CA ASN A 14 -25.57 16.39 -41.31
C ASN A 14 -26.92 17.07 -40.96
N ASN A 15 -27.57 16.69 -39.86
CA ASN A 15 -28.81 17.34 -39.43
C ASN A 15 -28.56 18.76 -38.91
N LEU A 16 -27.42 19.01 -38.28
CA LEU A 16 -27.04 20.34 -37.82
C LEU A 16 -26.69 21.26 -39.01
N ILE A 17 -26.08 20.73 -40.06
CA ILE A 17 -25.75 21.50 -41.28
C ILE A 17 -27.02 21.85 -42.05
N ILE A 18 -27.97 20.91 -42.21
CA ILE A 18 -29.25 21.16 -42.89
C ILE A 18 -30.12 22.13 -42.08
N GLN A 19 -30.16 22.00 -40.74
CA GLN A 19 -30.93 22.90 -39.88
C GLN A 19 -30.33 24.31 -39.85
N LYS A 20 -28.99 24.42 -39.80
CA LYS A 20 -28.29 25.72 -39.93
C LYS A 20 -28.50 26.34 -41.32
N GLY A 21 -28.51 25.53 -42.38
CA GLY A 21 -28.81 25.95 -43.75
C GLY A 21 -30.23 26.50 -43.89
N LEU A 22 -31.23 25.81 -43.33
CA LEU A 22 -32.62 26.26 -43.34
C LEU A 22 -32.80 27.57 -42.56
N THR A 23 -32.20 27.70 -41.37
CA THR A 23 -32.25 28.96 -40.61
C THR A 23 -31.50 30.09 -41.32
N ALA A 24 -30.39 29.80 -42.00
CA ALA A 24 -29.65 30.78 -42.79
C ALA A 24 -30.44 31.25 -44.01
N ILE A 25 -31.15 30.36 -44.70
CA ILE A 25 -32.03 30.69 -45.84
C ILE A 25 -33.18 31.58 -45.37
N VAL A 26 -33.78 31.30 -44.21
CA VAL A 26 -34.86 32.11 -43.64
C VAL A 26 -34.35 33.51 -43.22
N ILE A 27 -33.19 33.59 -42.58
CA ILE A 27 -32.56 34.89 -42.23
C ILE A 27 -32.19 35.66 -43.49
N MET A 28 -31.67 34.99 -44.53
CA MET A 28 -31.33 35.59 -45.82
C MET A 28 -32.58 36.07 -46.57
N ALA A 29 -33.68 35.33 -46.53
CA ALA A 29 -34.96 35.73 -47.11
C ALA A 29 -35.56 36.94 -46.39
N VAL A 30 -35.47 36.99 -45.06
CA VAL A 30 -35.89 38.15 -44.26
C VAL A 30 -35.00 39.37 -44.52
N LEU A 31 -33.68 39.18 -44.63
CA LEU A 31 -32.73 40.25 -44.98
C LEU A 31 -32.94 40.79 -46.40
N LEU A 32 -33.19 39.91 -47.38
CA LEU A 32 -33.56 40.30 -48.75
C LEU A 32 -34.86 41.08 -48.78
N PHE A 33 -35.87 40.69 -47.98
CA PHE A 33 -37.13 41.42 -47.89
C PHE A 33 -36.97 42.81 -47.26
N CYS A 34 -36.09 42.95 -46.25
CA CYS A 34 -35.72 44.26 -45.69
C CYS A 34 -34.96 45.15 -46.69
N PHE A 35 -34.10 44.56 -47.54
CA PHE A 35 -33.33 45.29 -48.56
C PHE A 35 -34.20 45.76 -49.75
N VAL A 36 -35.20 44.97 -50.16
CA VAL A 36 -36.16 45.36 -51.21
C VAL A 36 -37.08 46.49 -50.72
N GLY A 37 -37.27 46.64 -49.40
CA GLY A 37 -38.02 47.74 -48.80
C GLY A 37 -37.34 49.13 -48.86
N THR A 38 -36.06 49.22 -49.27
CA THR A 38 -35.28 50.48 -49.29
C THR A 38 -35.09 51.10 -50.69
N THR A 39 -35.97 50.82 -51.66
CA THR A 39 -35.98 51.57 -52.93
C THR A 39 -36.94 52.76 -52.85
N ILE A 40 -36.39 53.90 -52.41
CA ILE A 40 -36.74 55.30 -52.75
C ILE A 40 -38.21 55.72 -52.60
N ALA A 41 -38.47 56.54 -51.57
CA ALA A 41 -39.35 57.71 -51.71
C ALA A 41 -38.50 58.97 -51.51
N SER A 42 -37.69 59.31 -52.51
CA SER A 42 -37.20 60.67 -52.70
C SER A 42 -38.26 61.44 -53.49
N SER A 43 -39.27 61.93 -52.80
CA SER A 43 -40.05 63.08 -53.24
C SER A 43 -40.75 63.66 -52.01
N GLU A 44 -40.28 64.85 -51.64
CA GLU A 44 -40.96 65.95 -50.98
C GLU A 44 -42.36 65.70 -50.40
N GLY A 45 -42.52 66.14 -49.15
CA GLY A 45 -43.61 67.05 -48.85
C GLY A 45 -44.86 66.45 -48.21
N ASN A 46 -45.08 66.96 -47.00
CA ASN A 46 -46.38 67.27 -46.41
C ASN A 46 -47.04 66.21 -45.51
N GLY A 47 -47.09 66.55 -44.23
CA GLY A 47 -47.79 65.82 -43.18
C GLY A 47 -49.30 65.80 -43.37
N GLY A 48 -49.91 64.70 -42.95
CA GLY A 48 -51.36 64.50 -42.94
C GLY A 48 -51.67 63.01 -42.80
N LYS A 49 -52.08 62.60 -41.60
CA LYS A 49 -52.27 61.22 -41.15
C LYS A 49 -53.32 60.47 -41.99
N GLY A 50 -52.93 59.35 -42.58
CA GLY A 50 -53.86 58.40 -43.19
C GLY A 50 -53.14 57.19 -43.76
N TRP A 51 -53.67 55.99 -43.49
CA TRP A 51 -53.16 54.72 -43.99
C TRP A 51 -53.15 54.73 -45.53
N VAL A 52 -51.97 54.60 -46.14
CA VAL A 52 -51.84 54.48 -47.61
C VAL A 52 -52.01 53.03 -48.03
N ALA A 53 -52.62 52.77 -49.19
CA ALA A 53 -52.84 51.40 -49.69
C ALA A 53 -51.54 50.57 -49.81
N THR A 54 -50.39 51.23 -49.97
CA THR A 54 -49.07 50.61 -49.98
C THR A 54 -48.63 50.06 -48.62
N ASP A 55 -49.13 50.61 -47.51
CA ASP A 55 -48.84 50.10 -46.16
C ASP A 55 -49.65 48.85 -45.84
N THR A 56 -50.87 48.72 -46.38
CA THR A 56 -51.69 47.50 -46.26
C THR A 56 -50.99 46.27 -46.84
N TYR A 57 -50.38 46.41 -48.02
CA TYR A 57 -49.64 45.32 -48.67
C TYR A 57 -48.37 44.94 -47.89
N LYS A 58 -47.66 45.92 -47.30
CA LYS A 58 -46.49 45.65 -46.45
C LYS A 58 -46.88 44.90 -45.17
N VAL A 59 -47.95 45.33 -44.50
CA VAL A 59 -48.46 44.67 -43.30
C VAL A 59 -48.94 43.26 -43.61
N MET A 60 -49.68 43.06 -44.71
CA MET A 60 -50.12 41.73 -45.16
C MET A 60 -48.94 40.79 -45.42
N ASN A 61 -47.93 41.24 -46.18
CA ASN A 61 -46.73 40.45 -46.45
C ASN A 61 -45.93 40.14 -45.17
N PHE A 62 -45.79 41.12 -44.27
CA PHE A 62 -45.14 40.90 -42.98
C PHE A 62 -45.91 39.89 -42.12
N SER A 63 -47.25 39.95 -42.08
CA SER A 63 -48.07 38.99 -41.35
C SER A 63 -47.92 37.58 -41.91
N VAL A 64 -47.93 37.40 -43.23
CA VAL A 64 -47.72 36.08 -43.86
C VAL A 64 -46.33 35.53 -43.52
N LEU A 65 -45.28 36.36 -43.59
CA LEU A 65 -43.92 35.97 -43.21
C LEU A 65 -43.81 35.66 -41.72
N ALA A 66 -44.41 36.46 -40.84
CA ALA A 66 -44.39 36.26 -39.40
C ALA A 66 -45.08 34.94 -39.01
N ILE A 67 -46.22 34.62 -39.64
CA ILE A 67 -46.93 33.36 -39.42
C ILE A 67 -46.09 32.19 -39.94
N GLY A 68 -45.56 32.28 -41.16
CA GLY A 68 -44.68 31.22 -41.72
C GLY A 68 -43.45 30.98 -40.86
N LEU A 69 -42.80 32.05 -40.38
CA LEU A 69 -41.66 32.01 -39.49
C LEU A 69 -42.01 31.39 -38.13
N PHE A 70 -43.16 31.76 -37.56
CA PHE A 70 -43.63 31.20 -36.29
C PHE A 70 -43.89 29.70 -36.40
N PHE A 71 -44.56 29.24 -37.45
CA PHE A 71 -44.80 27.81 -37.69
C PHE A 71 -43.49 27.04 -37.89
N LEU A 72 -42.51 27.62 -38.58
CA LEU A 72 -41.22 27.00 -38.83
C LEU A 72 -40.31 26.95 -37.59
N LEU A 73 -40.29 28.01 -36.77
CA LEU A 73 -39.44 28.12 -35.58
C LEU A 73 -39.99 27.42 -34.35
N ARG A 74 -41.31 27.26 -34.21
CA ARG A 74 -41.94 26.66 -33.03
C ARG A 74 -41.40 25.27 -32.72
N LYS A 75 -41.19 24.43 -33.75
CA LYS A 75 -40.64 23.06 -33.59
C LYS A 75 -39.16 23.05 -33.19
N PRO A 76 -38.22 23.65 -33.94
CA PRO A 76 -36.79 23.62 -33.60
C PRO A 76 -36.47 24.37 -32.31
N ALA A 77 -37.18 25.46 -31.99
CA ALA A 77 -37.00 26.17 -30.73
C ALA A 77 -37.37 25.26 -29.54
N SER A 78 -38.58 24.70 -29.53
CA SER A 78 -39.02 23.80 -28.46
C SER A 78 -38.09 22.58 -28.31
N GLN A 79 -37.66 21.99 -29.41
CA GLN A 79 -36.74 20.84 -29.39
C GLN A 79 -35.35 21.20 -28.85
N ALA A 80 -34.81 22.38 -29.19
CA ALA A 80 -33.54 22.85 -28.66
C ALA A 80 -33.60 23.06 -27.14
N LEU A 81 -34.67 23.70 -26.64
CA LEU A 81 -34.85 23.92 -25.20
C LEU A 81 -35.07 22.58 -24.46
N ALA A 82 -35.89 21.68 -24.99
CA ALA A 82 -36.09 20.35 -24.41
C ALA A 82 -34.78 19.53 -24.38
N SER A 83 -33.96 19.61 -25.43
CA SER A 83 -32.65 18.97 -25.47
C SER A 83 -31.68 19.54 -24.43
N ARG A 84 -31.71 20.86 -24.18
CA ARG A 84 -30.90 21.49 -23.13
C ARG A 84 -31.33 21.03 -21.74
N ILE A 85 -32.64 21.04 -21.47
CA ILE A 85 -33.19 20.56 -20.19
C ILE A 85 -32.83 19.10 -19.96
N LYS A 86 -32.98 18.25 -20.98
CA LYS A 86 -32.58 16.84 -20.90
C LYS A 86 -31.09 16.69 -20.63
N GLY A 87 -30.23 17.42 -21.34
CA GLY A 87 -28.79 17.39 -21.11
C GLY A 87 -28.39 17.79 -19.69
N ILE A 88 -29.00 18.83 -19.14
CA ILE A 88 -28.76 19.26 -17.75
C ILE A 88 -29.24 18.18 -16.76
N LYS A 89 -30.43 17.60 -16.99
CA LYS A 89 -30.96 16.53 -16.15
C LYS A 89 -30.07 15.29 -16.16
N ASP A 90 -29.60 14.89 -17.34
CA ASP A 90 -28.71 13.74 -17.50
C ASP A 90 -27.36 14.00 -16.80
N GLN A 91 -26.79 15.21 -16.95
CA GLN A 91 -25.57 15.61 -16.24
C GLN A 91 -25.75 15.62 -14.72
N LEU A 92 -26.87 16.15 -14.21
CA LEU A 92 -27.15 16.18 -12.77
C LEU A 92 -27.31 14.75 -12.23
N SER A 93 -28.04 13.90 -12.94
CA SER A 93 -28.20 12.48 -12.57
C SER A 93 -26.87 11.73 -12.60
N GLU A 94 -25.98 12.02 -13.55
CA GLU A 94 -24.66 11.43 -13.62
C GLU A 94 -23.77 11.87 -12.44
N LEU A 95 -23.83 13.16 -12.08
CA LEU A 95 -23.10 13.70 -10.94
C LEU A 95 -23.61 13.11 -9.61
N GLU A 96 -24.92 12.98 -9.44
CA GLU A 96 -25.52 12.33 -8.26
C GLU A 96 -25.11 10.85 -8.16
N ALA A 97 -25.12 10.12 -9.28
CA ALA A 97 -24.67 8.73 -9.31
C ALA A 97 -23.18 8.62 -8.93
N LYS A 98 -22.32 9.46 -9.52
CA LYS A 98 -20.89 9.52 -9.20
C LYS A 98 -20.63 9.88 -7.74
N LYS A 99 -21.38 10.84 -7.19
CA LYS A 99 -21.29 11.21 -5.77
C LYS A 99 -21.64 10.02 -4.88
N LYS A 100 -22.75 9.34 -5.16
CA LYS A 100 -23.19 8.15 -4.40
C LYS A 100 -22.19 7.01 -4.48
N ASP A 101 -21.58 6.78 -5.64
CA ASP A 101 -20.58 5.74 -5.81
C ASP A 101 -19.27 6.09 -5.08
N ALA A 102 -18.85 7.36 -5.12
CA ALA A 102 -17.72 7.84 -4.34
C ALA A 102 -17.96 7.73 -2.83
N GLU A 103 -19.15 8.09 -2.34
CA GLU A 103 -19.53 7.93 -0.92
C GLU A 103 -19.49 6.46 -0.50
N LYS A 104 -20.02 5.54 -1.31
CA LYS A 104 -19.93 4.10 -1.04
C LYS A 104 -18.49 3.61 -1.03
N GLU A 105 -17.66 4.09 -1.94
CA GLU A 105 -16.25 3.71 -2.01
C GLU A 105 -15.49 4.22 -0.78
N LEU A 106 -15.76 5.45 -0.33
CA LEU A 106 -15.22 5.99 0.93
C LEU A 106 -15.62 5.15 2.14
N VAL A 107 -16.89 4.77 2.26
CA VAL A 107 -17.35 3.88 3.35
C VAL A 107 -16.59 2.56 3.33
N LYS A 108 -16.45 1.93 2.15
CA LYS A 108 -15.67 0.69 2.01
C LYS A 108 -14.19 0.85 2.38
N TYR A 109 -13.57 1.97 2.03
CA TYR A 109 -12.18 2.22 2.41
C TYR A 109 -12.04 2.47 3.91
N ASN A 110 -12.96 3.20 4.53
CA ASN A 110 -12.97 3.41 5.97
C ASN A 110 -13.17 2.10 6.74
N GLU A 111 -14.08 1.23 6.28
CA GLU A 111 -14.27 -0.11 6.85
C GLU A 111 -12.98 -0.94 6.74
N ARG A 112 -12.33 -0.92 5.57
CA ARG A 112 -11.05 -1.62 5.36
C ARG A 112 -9.93 -1.06 6.25
N LEU A 113 -9.83 0.26 6.40
CA LEU A 113 -8.86 0.90 7.27
C LEU A 113 -9.07 0.49 8.73
N SER A 114 -10.32 0.55 9.20
CA SER A 114 -10.65 0.11 10.58
C SER A 114 -10.31 -1.37 10.81
N HIS A 115 -10.57 -2.24 9.82
CA HIS A 115 -10.19 -3.65 9.91
C HIS A 115 -8.67 -3.83 9.96
N LEU A 116 -7.92 -3.10 9.12
CA LEU A 116 -6.46 -3.14 9.12
C LEU A 116 -5.86 -2.62 10.42
N GLU A 117 -6.44 -1.59 11.03
CA GLU A 117 -6.03 -1.09 12.35
C GLU A 117 -6.22 -2.15 13.43
N GLN A 118 -7.37 -2.83 13.45
CA GLN A 118 -7.64 -3.92 14.39
C GLN A 118 -6.71 -5.13 14.18
N GLU A 119 -6.42 -5.48 12.93
CA GLU A 119 -5.46 -6.55 12.61
C GLU A 119 -4.04 -6.17 13.03
N ALA A 120 -3.63 -4.92 12.81
CA ALA A 120 -2.32 -4.42 13.21
C ALA A 120 -2.16 -4.44 14.74
N GLU A 121 -3.19 -4.03 15.48
CA GLU A 121 -3.17 -4.08 16.95
C GLU A 121 -3.05 -5.51 17.46
N LYS A 122 -3.87 -6.44 16.94
CA LYS A 122 -3.76 -7.88 17.26
C LYS A 122 -2.39 -8.45 16.92
N LEU A 123 -1.81 -8.04 15.80
CA LEU A 123 -0.49 -8.48 15.38
C LEU A 123 0.59 -8.00 16.36
N ILE A 124 0.51 -6.74 16.80
CA ILE A 124 1.43 -6.18 17.79
C ILE A 124 1.30 -6.93 19.12
N GLU A 125 0.08 -7.17 19.61
CA GLU A 125 -0.16 -7.93 20.83
C GLU A 125 0.43 -9.34 20.75
N GLU A 126 0.24 -10.02 19.62
CA GLU A 126 0.80 -11.35 19.38
C GLU A 126 2.34 -11.34 19.35
N TYR A 127 2.96 -10.35 18.71
CA TYR A 127 4.42 -10.21 18.73
C TYR A 127 4.96 -9.93 20.14
N VAL A 128 4.27 -9.11 20.94
CA VAL A 128 4.65 -8.87 22.33
C VAL A 128 4.53 -10.16 23.14
N ARG A 129 3.44 -10.93 22.97
CA ARG A 129 3.23 -12.22 23.63
C ARG A 129 4.34 -13.21 23.26
N GLN A 130 4.63 -13.37 21.97
CA GLN A 130 5.69 -14.24 21.47
C GLN A 130 7.08 -13.81 21.96
N GLY A 131 7.34 -12.50 21.99
CA GLY A 131 8.59 -11.94 22.49
C GLY A 131 8.79 -12.24 23.98
N ASN A 132 7.74 -12.08 24.78
CA ASN A 132 7.76 -12.40 26.21
C ASN A 132 7.97 -13.91 26.45
N GLU A 133 7.29 -14.76 25.68
CA GLU A 133 7.45 -16.21 25.75
C GLU A 133 8.87 -16.64 25.34
N ALA A 134 9.40 -16.09 24.25
CA ALA A 134 10.77 -16.34 23.82
C ALA A 134 11.79 -15.91 24.87
N LYS A 135 11.61 -14.72 25.47
CA LYS A 135 12.45 -14.24 26.58
C LYS A 135 12.42 -15.22 27.76
N ALA A 136 11.23 -15.67 28.15
CA ALA A 136 11.08 -16.62 29.25
C ALA A 136 11.78 -17.96 28.94
N ARG A 137 11.63 -18.50 27.73
CA ARG A 137 12.32 -19.73 27.29
C ARG A 137 13.83 -19.57 27.30
N ILE A 138 14.36 -18.46 26.76
CA ILE A 138 15.81 -18.19 26.76
C ILE A 138 16.37 -18.15 28.18
N ILE A 139 15.66 -17.49 29.11
CA ILE A 139 16.09 -17.41 30.51
C ILE A 139 16.04 -18.79 31.18
N ASP A 140 15.02 -19.60 30.93
CA ASP A 140 14.90 -20.95 31.46
C ASP A 140 16.00 -21.88 30.93
N GLU A 141 16.26 -21.84 29.62
CA GLU A 141 17.35 -22.59 28.98
C GLU A 141 18.72 -22.16 29.51
N ALA A 142 18.94 -20.85 29.71
CA ALA A 142 20.16 -20.33 30.29
C ALA A 142 20.37 -20.86 31.71
N LYS A 143 19.33 -20.86 32.56
CA LYS A 143 19.41 -21.41 33.92
C LYS A 143 19.77 -22.90 33.92
N LYS A 144 19.07 -23.70 33.09
CA LYS A 144 19.37 -25.14 32.94
C LYS A 144 20.79 -25.38 32.43
N THR A 145 21.29 -24.52 31.56
CA THR A 145 22.65 -24.60 31.03
C THR A 145 23.67 -24.28 32.12
N VAL A 146 23.43 -23.24 32.93
CA VAL A 146 24.27 -22.90 34.08
C VAL A 146 24.32 -24.04 35.09
N GLU A 147 23.18 -24.63 35.45
CA GLU A 147 23.14 -25.77 36.38
C GLU A 147 23.98 -26.95 35.88
N LYS A 148 23.84 -27.31 34.59
CA LYS A 148 24.66 -28.36 33.96
C LYS A 148 26.14 -28.00 33.94
N LEU A 149 26.47 -26.74 33.66
CA LEU A 149 27.85 -26.25 33.63
C LEU A 149 28.49 -26.33 35.02
N GLU A 150 27.76 -25.94 36.07
CA GLU A 150 28.24 -26.05 37.46
C GLU A 150 28.45 -27.51 37.86
N GLU A 151 27.52 -28.40 37.53
CA GLU A 151 27.66 -29.82 37.80
C GLU A 151 28.88 -30.42 37.07
N GLN A 152 29.07 -30.06 35.80
CA GLN A 152 30.24 -30.47 35.02
C GLN A 152 31.54 -29.90 35.59
N ALA A 153 31.55 -28.64 36.00
CA ALA A 153 32.71 -28.01 36.62
C ALA A 153 33.08 -28.70 37.94
N ARG A 154 32.11 -29.03 38.79
CA ARG A 154 32.33 -29.77 40.04
C ARG A 154 32.93 -31.16 39.77
N ARG A 155 32.37 -31.91 38.81
CA ARG A 155 32.91 -33.21 38.39
C ARG A 155 34.35 -33.10 37.89
N ASN A 156 34.64 -32.09 37.07
CA ASN A 156 35.99 -31.84 36.56
C ASN A 156 36.96 -31.50 37.69
N ILE A 157 36.57 -30.62 38.61
CA ILE A 157 37.39 -30.26 39.78
C ILE A 157 37.69 -31.51 40.62
N GLU A 158 36.70 -32.35 40.89
CA GLU A 158 36.91 -33.58 41.65
C GLU A 158 37.86 -34.55 40.94
N HIS A 159 37.72 -34.68 39.62
CA HIS A 159 38.62 -35.49 38.81
C HIS A 159 40.05 -34.94 38.85
N GLU A 160 40.26 -33.65 38.60
CA GLU A 160 41.57 -33.01 38.67
C GLU A 160 42.20 -33.11 40.07
N PHE A 161 41.40 -32.96 41.13
CA PHE A 161 41.89 -33.10 42.49
C PHE A 161 42.35 -34.53 42.80
N LYS A 162 41.62 -35.54 42.32
CA LYS A 162 42.03 -36.95 42.42
C LYS A 162 43.34 -37.20 41.67
N GLN A 163 43.46 -36.69 40.45
CA GLN A 163 44.69 -36.82 39.65
C GLN A 163 45.88 -36.12 40.31
N ALA A 164 45.69 -34.89 40.80
CA ALA A 164 46.72 -34.13 41.52
C ALA A 164 47.17 -34.85 42.79
N LYS A 165 46.24 -35.45 43.54
CA LYS A 165 46.57 -36.25 44.74
C LYS A 165 47.42 -37.47 44.40
N ILE A 166 47.06 -38.22 43.35
CA ILE A 166 47.83 -39.39 42.90
C ILE A 166 49.24 -38.97 42.49
N LYS A 167 49.35 -37.89 41.69
CA LYS A 167 50.64 -37.35 41.26
C LYS A 167 51.50 -36.92 42.45
N LEU A 168 50.91 -36.21 43.42
CA LEU A 168 51.62 -35.80 44.64
C LEU A 168 52.11 -36.99 45.47
N GLN A 169 51.30 -38.05 45.58
CA GLN A 169 51.71 -39.28 46.28
C GLN A 169 52.90 -39.95 45.58
N GLN A 170 52.89 -39.98 44.24
CA GLN A 170 54.01 -40.50 43.45
C GLN A 170 55.28 -39.66 43.66
N ASP A 171 55.18 -38.33 43.57
CA ASP A 171 56.31 -37.42 43.78
C ASP A 171 56.91 -37.55 45.19
N ILE A 172 56.06 -37.70 46.23
CA ILE A 172 56.51 -37.91 47.61
C ILE A 172 57.22 -39.26 47.74
N LEU A 173 56.65 -40.33 47.16
CA LEU A 173 57.24 -41.66 47.21
C LEU A 173 58.60 -41.69 46.51
N GLU A 174 58.72 -41.06 45.34
CA GLU A 174 59.98 -40.93 44.61
C GLU A 174 61.04 -40.20 45.44
N LYS A 175 60.70 -39.05 46.02
CA LYS A 175 61.63 -38.30 46.89
C LYS A 175 62.00 -39.06 48.16
N ALA A 176 61.06 -39.78 48.76
CA ALA A 176 61.31 -40.61 49.93
C ALA A 176 62.27 -41.77 49.61
N LEU A 177 62.08 -42.44 48.46
CA LEU A 177 62.97 -43.48 47.96
C LEU A 177 64.39 -42.96 47.74
N VAL A 178 64.55 -41.81 47.06
CA VAL A 178 65.85 -41.19 46.83
C VAL A 178 66.55 -40.84 48.15
N ASN A 179 65.82 -40.28 49.11
CA ASN A 179 66.38 -39.97 50.44
C ASN A 179 66.74 -41.24 51.22
N ALA A 180 65.91 -42.28 51.18
CA ALA A 180 66.17 -43.56 51.83
C ALA A 180 67.41 -44.24 51.21
N GLU A 181 67.52 -44.25 49.89
CA GLU A 181 68.70 -44.75 49.16
C GLU A 181 69.98 -44.01 49.60
N THR A 182 69.90 -42.68 49.69
CA THR A 182 71.02 -41.84 50.13
C THR A 182 71.40 -42.13 51.59
N LEU A 183 70.41 -42.28 52.48
CA LEU A 183 70.66 -42.62 53.88
C LEU A 183 71.28 -44.02 54.03
N ILE A 184 70.77 -45.02 53.31
CA ILE A 184 71.32 -46.38 53.32
C ILE A 184 72.76 -46.36 52.81
N LYS A 185 73.03 -45.70 51.68
CA LYS A 185 74.39 -45.55 51.14
C LYS A 185 75.37 -44.93 52.14
N ASN A 186 74.92 -43.95 52.92
CA ASN A 186 75.77 -43.24 53.89
C ASN A 186 75.92 -43.96 55.24
N LYS A 187 75.00 -44.88 55.60
CA LYS A 187 74.94 -45.52 56.93
C LYS A 187 75.28 -47.01 56.92
N ILE A 188 75.37 -47.65 55.76
CA ILE A 188 75.63 -49.09 55.64
C ILE A 188 77.00 -49.47 56.22
N THR A 189 77.04 -50.52 57.03
CA THR A 189 78.28 -51.06 57.62
C THR A 189 78.64 -52.42 57.00
N THR A 190 79.89 -52.86 57.17
CA THR A 190 80.35 -54.18 56.68
C THR A 190 79.54 -55.33 57.26
N LYS A 191 79.13 -55.22 58.53
CA LYS A 191 78.29 -56.21 59.20
C LYS A 191 76.88 -56.31 58.60
N ASP A 192 76.34 -55.21 58.06
CA ASP A 192 75.05 -55.21 57.38
C ASP A 192 75.15 -55.83 55.97
N GLN A 193 76.28 -55.65 55.27
CA GLN A 193 76.53 -56.29 53.98
C GLN A 193 76.62 -57.82 54.11
N ASP A 194 77.36 -58.32 55.09
CA ASP A 194 77.47 -59.76 55.35
C ASP A 194 76.08 -60.37 55.64
N LYS A 195 75.28 -59.68 56.46
CA LYS A 195 73.91 -60.11 56.79
C LYS A 195 72.98 -60.14 55.57
N LEU A 196 73.09 -59.17 54.66
CA LEU A 196 72.31 -59.13 53.41
C LEU A 196 72.69 -60.27 52.46
N VAL A 197 73.98 -60.66 52.43
CA VAL A 197 74.44 -61.82 51.65
C VAL A 197 73.87 -63.11 52.22
N ASP A 198 73.91 -63.29 53.54
CA ASP A 198 73.33 -64.45 54.22
C ASP A 198 71.82 -64.56 53.97
N GLU A 199 71.07 -63.45 54.10
CA GLU A 199 69.62 -63.40 53.82
C GLU A 199 69.30 -63.72 52.35
N TYR A 200 70.11 -63.23 51.40
CA TYR A 200 69.93 -63.55 49.99
C TYR A 200 70.19 -65.03 49.71
N LEU A 201 71.25 -65.59 50.27
CA LEU A 201 71.57 -67.01 50.13
C LEU A 201 70.47 -67.90 50.73
N GLU A 202 69.93 -67.54 51.90
CA GLU A 202 68.81 -68.26 52.54
C GLU A 202 67.53 -68.22 51.69
N LYS A 203 67.25 -67.08 51.05
CA LYS A 203 66.05 -66.87 50.23
C LYS A 203 66.12 -67.46 48.82
N VAL A 204 67.32 -67.74 48.30
CA VAL A 204 67.54 -68.42 47.01
C VAL A 204 67.73 -69.94 47.18
N VAL A 205 68.07 -70.40 48.39
CA VAL A 205 68.21 -71.83 48.72
C VAL A 205 66.90 -72.45 49.24
N ALA A 206 65.86 -71.64 49.50
CA ALA A 206 64.47 -72.05 49.74
C ALA A 206 63.60 -71.92 48.47
#